data_AF-A0A151I634-F1
#
_entry.id   AF-A0A151I634-F1
#
_cell.length_a   1.000
_cell.length_b   1.000
_cell.length_c   1.000
_cell.angle_alpha   90.00
_cell.angle_beta   90.00
_cell.angle_gamma   90.00
#
_symmetry.space_group_name_H-M   'P 1'
#
loop_
_entity.id
_entity.type
_entity.pdbx_description
1 polymer ?
#
loop_
_entity_poly.entity_id
_entity_poly.type
_entity_poly.pdbx_seq_one_letter_code
_entity_poly.pdbx_strand_id
1 'polypeptide(L)'
;MEVDEYEPESNVTDSDSDYGEESKKSVPMLVSQPALNNLVRNLGLAKDKAEFLASFMKQRNFLEPQTKVSVYRNRESEFRKYFVKDEDLVYCIDINGLMNELKENCYKATDWRLFIDSSKRSIKAVLLHNTNVYAPIPIAHSTVMQEKYVNMEVLLEKIGYEQHKWQICGDLKIITILLGQQSGFTKFPCYLCLWDSRDREHHYKVKDWPARKSLTPGSHNVINESLVQRKKIILPPLHIKLGLMKQFVKSLDKTGKCFKYLHQIFPKYSDAKIKEGVFDGPQIRKLFRDPDFIKTMNNREKAAWQSFQAVAENFLGNKKSPQYKELVAKMIQNYEKQGCLMNLKLHFLFSHLDEFPENLGHFSEEQGERFHQDIKVVETRYQGRWDVNMLADFCWMLKRETQDQEMKGKRNPLNRSFEEKRTRYSSKKENN
;
A
#
# COMPACT_ATOMS: atom_id res chain seq x y z
N MET A 1 37.27 -38.84 -48.65
CA MET A 1 38.61 -38.20 -48.56
C MET A 1 38.36 -36.73 -48.37
N GLU A 2 38.80 -36.01 -47.36
CA GLU A 2 39.60 -36.26 -46.15
C GLU A 2 39.35 -35.01 -45.27
N VAL A 3 39.17 -35.22 -43.96
CA VAL A 3 39.66 -34.44 -42.79
C VAL A 3 39.57 -32.90 -42.84
N ASP A 4 38.59 -32.32 -42.13
CA ASP A 4 38.68 -31.60 -40.83
C ASP A 4 39.58 -30.35 -40.80
N GLU A 5 38.97 -29.18 -40.51
CA GLU A 5 39.49 -28.32 -39.44
C GLU A 5 38.37 -27.51 -38.78
N TYR A 6 38.42 -27.52 -37.46
CA TYR A 6 37.42 -27.11 -36.48
C TYR A 6 37.72 -25.66 -36.07
N GLU A 7 36.85 -24.69 -36.37
CA GLU A 7 36.98 -23.34 -35.80
C GLU A 7 36.40 -23.30 -34.37
N PRO A 8 37.19 -22.90 -33.35
CA PRO A 8 36.69 -22.77 -31.99
C PRO A 8 35.99 -21.42 -31.76
N GLU A 9 35.01 -21.50 -30.85
CA GLU A 9 34.13 -20.45 -30.34
C GLU A 9 34.82 -19.09 -30.11
N SER A 10 34.24 -18.04 -30.68
CA SER A 10 34.55 -16.66 -30.27
C SER A 10 33.92 -16.40 -28.90
N ASN A 11 34.79 -16.38 -27.89
CA ASN A 11 34.54 -15.81 -26.58
C ASN A 11 33.85 -14.45 -26.73
N VAL A 12 32.59 -14.36 -26.28
CA VAL A 12 31.91 -13.09 -26.01
C VAL A 12 32.63 -12.46 -24.82
N THR A 13 33.62 -11.62 -25.10
CA THR A 13 34.29 -10.80 -24.11
C THR A 13 33.32 -9.74 -23.59
N ASP A 14 33.16 -9.77 -22.27
CA ASP A 14 32.41 -8.83 -21.44
C ASP A 14 32.89 -7.39 -21.71
N SER A 15 32.02 -6.53 -22.25
CA SER A 15 32.37 -5.16 -22.62
C SER A 15 32.19 -4.20 -21.45
N ASP A 16 33.08 -4.28 -20.46
CA ASP A 16 33.38 -3.18 -19.53
C ASP A 16 34.48 -2.29 -20.15
N SER A 17 34.15 -1.57 -21.22
CA SER A 17 35.06 -0.61 -21.87
C SER A 17 34.64 0.83 -21.61
N ASP A 18 35.26 1.48 -20.62
CA ASP A 18 36.13 2.66 -20.82
C ASP A 18 36.56 3.20 -19.45
N TYR A 19 37.78 2.85 -19.04
CA TYR A 19 38.49 3.50 -17.95
C TYR A 19 39.34 4.62 -18.56
N GLY A 20 38.85 5.85 -18.47
CA GLY A 20 39.70 7.03 -18.66
C GLY A 20 40.67 7.17 -17.49
N GLU A 21 41.95 7.38 -17.80
CA GLU A 21 43.07 7.42 -16.88
C GLU A 21 43.02 8.54 -15.83
N GLU A 22 43.58 8.18 -14.67
CA GLU A 22 44.09 9.01 -13.57
C GLU A 22 43.12 9.96 -12.86
N SER A 23 42.44 9.42 -11.85
CA SER A 23 42.20 10.18 -10.62
C SER A 23 43.12 9.65 -9.52
N LYS A 24 43.78 10.59 -8.83
CA LYS A 24 44.72 10.43 -7.70
C LYS A 24 44.53 9.10 -6.97
N LYS A 25 45.61 8.34 -6.72
CA LYS A 25 45.62 7.22 -5.76
C LYS A 25 45.13 7.70 -4.40
N SER A 26 43.82 7.75 -4.20
CA SER A 26 43.23 7.81 -2.88
C SER A 26 43.56 6.47 -2.25
N VAL A 27 44.14 6.52 -1.06
CA VAL A 27 44.23 5.34 -0.21
C VAL A 27 42.82 4.73 -0.16
N PRO A 28 42.65 3.40 -0.34
CA PRO A 28 41.33 2.80 -0.27
C PRO A 28 40.69 3.19 1.06
N MET A 29 39.59 3.95 1.00
CA MET A 29 38.89 4.37 2.20
C MET A 29 38.27 3.13 2.83
N LEU A 30 38.70 2.78 4.04
CA LEU A 30 38.13 1.66 4.78
C LEU A 30 36.64 1.94 5.04
N VAL A 31 35.83 0.89 4.93
CA VAL A 31 34.40 1.00 5.14
C VAL A 31 34.12 1.00 6.65
N SER A 32 33.52 2.08 7.12
CA SER A 32 33.08 2.23 8.50
C SER A 32 31.86 1.36 8.83
N GLN A 33 31.58 1.14 10.11
CA GLN A 33 30.37 0.41 10.54
C GLN A 33 29.08 1.07 10.00
N PRO A 34 28.90 2.40 10.06
CA PRO A 34 27.74 3.07 9.46
C PRO A 34 27.63 2.85 7.94
N ALA A 35 28.74 2.95 7.21
CA ALA A 35 28.76 2.72 5.76
C ALA A 35 28.40 1.27 5.42
N LEU A 36 28.93 0.30 6.17
CA LEU A 36 28.60 -1.12 5.99
C LEU A 36 27.13 -1.41 6.32
N ASN A 37 26.60 -0.80 7.38
CA ASN A 37 25.18 -0.92 7.74
C ASN A 37 24.29 -0.38 6.62
N ASN A 38 24.60 0.79 6.05
CA ASN A 38 23.87 1.35 4.93
C ASN A 38 23.97 0.46 3.67
N LEU A 39 25.14 -0.13 3.38
CA LEU A 39 25.29 -1.10 2.30
C LEU A 39 24.38 -2.33 2.50
N VAL A 40 24.40 -2.93 3.69
CA VAL A 40 23.54 -4.07 4.06
C VAL A 40 22.06 -3.73 3.89
N ARG A 41 21.64 -2.53 4.31
CA ARG A 41 20.26 -2.04 4.15
C ARG A 41 19.91 -1.84 2.69
N ASN A 42 20.81 -1.23 1.91
CA ASN A 42 20.59 -0.96 0.48
C ASN A 42 20.48 -2.24 -0.34
N LEU A 43 21.27 -3.27 0.00
CA LEU A 43 21.19 -4.61 -0.58
C LEU A 43 20.02 -5.44 0.00
N GLY A 44 19.37 -4.96 1.05
CA GLY A 44 18.28 -5.66 1.72
C GLY A 44 18.69 -7.04 2.23
N LEU A 45 19.90 -7.22 2.77
CA LEU A 45 20.37 -8.54 3.17
C LEU A 45 19.66 -9.06 4.43
N ALA A 46 19.42 -10.37 4.46
CA ALA A 46 19.08 -11.09 5.68
C ALA A 46 20.28 -11.11 6.65
N LYS A 47 20.06 -11.42 7.94
CA LYS A 47 21.09 -11.31 8.98
C LYS A 47 22.32 -12.17 8.71
N ASP A 48 22.09 -13.43 8.34
CA ASP A 48 23.10 -14.41 7.94
C ASP A 48 23.92 -13.92 6.73
N LYS A 49 23.24 -13.39 5.71
CA LYS A 49 23.89 -12.85 4.50
C LYS A 49 24.68 -11.57 4.79
N ALA A 50 24.16 -10.71 5.66
CA ALA A 50 24.83 -9.50 6.11
C ALA A 50 26.09 -9.83 6.91
N GLU A 51 25.99 -10.80 7.82
CA GLU A 51 27.12 -11.31 8.60
C GLU A 51 28.20 -11.93 7.68
N PHE A 52 27.78 -12.74 6.70
CA PHE A 52 28.70 -13.33 5.72
C PHE A 52 29.42 -12.25 4.92
N LEU A 53 28.71 -11.26 4.39
CA LEU A 53 29.29 -10.13 3.65
C LEU A 53 30.30 -9.37 4.52
N ALA A 54 29.93 -9.05 5.75
CA ALA A 54 30.79 -8.34 6.68
C ALA A 54 32.06 -9.15 7.02
N SER A 55 31.93 -10.47 7.22
CA SER A 55 33.07 -11.37 7.43
C SER A 55 33.99 -11.39 6.22
N PHE A 56 33.43 -11.51 5.02
CA PHE A 56 34.17 -11.51 3.75
C PHE A 56 34.98 -10.21 3.56
N MET A 57 34.37 -9.06 3.87
CA MET A 57 35.03 -7.75 3.78
C MET A 57 36.10 -7.58 4.86
N LYS A 58 35.86 -8.08 6.08
CA LYS A 58 36.82 -8.03 7.19
C LYS A 58 38.09 -8.83 6.88
N GLN A 59 37.94 -10.03 6.32
CA GLN A 59 39.07 -10.90 5.94
C GLN A 59 39.96 -10.28 4.84
N ARG A 60 39.42 -9.36 4.04
CA ARG A 60 40.14 -8.64 2.97
C ARG A 60 40.64 -7.26 3.40
N ASN A 61 40.54 -6.92 4.69
CA ASN A 61 40.94 -5.63 5.23
C ASN A 61 40.23 -4.44 4.56
N PHE A 62 38.97 -4.61 4.16
CA PHE A 62 38.15 -3.51 3.60
C PHE A 62 37.38 -2.73 4.67
N LEU A 63 37.41 -3.17 5.93
CA LEU A 63 36.66 -2.55 7.03
C LEU A 63 37.59 -1.83 8.00
N GLU A 64 37.11 -0.76 8.62
CA GLU A 64 37.82 -0.11 9.72
C GLU A 64 38.00 -1.09 10.91
N PRO A 65 39.10 -0.99 11.69
CA PRO A 65 39.40 -1.93 12.79
C PRO A 65 38.27 -2.12 13.81
N GLN A 66 37.54 -1.05 14.12
CA GLN A 66 36.40 -1.02 15.06
C GLN A 66 35.14 -1.74 14.54
N THR A 67 35.09 -2.12 13.27
CA THR A 67 33.90 -2.70 12.64
C THR A 67 33.65 -4.12 13.14
N LYS A 68 32.40 -4.38 13.56
CA LYS A 68 31.96 -5.63 14.20
C LYS A 68 31.00 -6.40 13.32
N VAL A 69 31.46 -7.55 12.82
CA VAL A 69 30.65 -8.51 12.05
C VAL A 69 29.46 -9.03 12.87
N SER A 70 29.67 -9.26 14.17
CA SER A 70 28.65 -9.83 15.07
C SER A 70 27.42 -8.94 15.28
N VAL A 71 27.49 -7.64 14.94
CA VAL A 71 26.35 -6.72 15.04
C VAL A 71 25.17 -7.21 14.21
N TYR A 72 25.41 -7.87 13.07
CA TYR A 72 24.34 -8.35 12.19
C TYR A 72 23.48 -9.47 12.78
N ARG A 73 23.98 -10.20 13.78
CA ARG A 73 23.23 -11.24 14.49
C ARG A 73 22.06 -10.66 15.30
N ASN A 74 22.24 -9.46 15.86
CA ASN A 74 21.28 -8.78 16.73
C ASN A 74 21.10 -7.31 16.32
N ARG A 75 21.11 -7.03 15.02
CA ARG A 75 21.08 -5.66 14.47
C ARG A 75 19.84 -4.87 14.90
N GLU A 76 18.74 -5.56 15.13
CA GLU A 76 17.46 -5.01 15.60
C GLU A 76 17.44 -4.63 17.08
N SER A 77 18.49 -4.95 17.85
CA SER A 77 18.50 -4.81 19.31
C SER A 77 18.14 -3.40 19.78
N GLU A 78 18.56 -2.35 19.06
CA GLU A 78 18.23 -0.95 19.36
C GLU A 78 16.72 -0.66 19.32
N PHE A 79 15.98 -1.38 18.47
CA PHE A 79 14.54 -1.19 18.28
C PHE A 79 13.68 -2.14 19.12
N ARG A 80 14.23 -3.24 19.66
CA ARG A 80 13.45 -4.22 20.46
C ARG A 80 12.75 -3.57 21.66
N LYS A 81 13.38 -2.57 22.28
CA LYS A 81 12.86 -1.85 23.45
C LYS A 81 11.49 -1.17 23.21
N TYR A 82 11.13 -0.92 21.94
CA TYR A 82 9.87 -0.26 21.58
C TYR A 82 8.71 -1.23 21.36
N PHE A 83 8.95 -2.55 21.34
CA PHE A 83 7.92 -3.53 21.02
C PHE A 83 7.79 -4.57 22.13
N VAL A 84 6.56 -5.01 22.36
CA VAL A 84 6.25 -6.13 23.24
C VAL A 84 5.33 -7.10 22.52
N LYS A 85 5.36 -8.37 22.93
CA LYS A 85 4.39 -9.38 22.54
C LYS A 85 3.46 -9.62 23.72
N ASP A 86 2.17 -9.44 23.50
CA ASP A 86 1.11 -9.83 24.43
C ASP A 86 0.17 -10.80 23.73
N GLU A 87 0.12 -12.03 24.25
CA GLU A 87 -0.58 -13.16 23.63
C GLU A 87 -0.27 -13.30 22.12
N ASP A 88 -1.25 -12.89 21.31
CA ASP A 88 -1.33 -13.03 19.86
C ASP A 88 -0.97 -11.75 19.11
N LEU A 89 -0.65 -10.67 19.81
CA LEU A 89 -0.36 -9.35 19.25
C LEU A 89 1.05 -8.89 19.61
N VAL A 90 1.84 -8.52 18.61
CA VAL A 90 3.08 -7.75 18.80
C VAL A 90 2.77 -6.29 18.51
N TYR A 91 3.07 -5.38 19.42
CA TYR A 91 2.75 -3.97 19.26
C TYR A 91 3.82 -3.05 19.85
N CYS A 92 3.81 -1.81 19.39
CA CYS A 92 4.70 -0.75 19.84
C CYS A 92 4.16 -0.12 21.12
N ILE A 93 5.00 -0.04 22.16
CA ILE A 93 4.64 0.52 23.48
C ILE A 93 5.04 1.99 23.63
N ASP A 94 5.94 2.49 22.77
CA ASP A 94 6.41 3.88 22.78
C ASP A 94 6.58 4.39 21.34
N ILE A 95 5.47 4.92 20.80
CA ILE A 95 5.41 5.49 19.45
C ILE A 95 6.37 6.68 19.32
N ASN A 96 6.39 7.58 20.30
CA ASN A 96 7.23 8.78 20.23
C ASN A 96 8.72 8.41 20.19
N GLY A 97 9.15 7.51 21.08
CA GLY A 97 10.52 7.03 21.12
C GLY A 97 10.91 6.27 19.85
N LEU A 98 10.05 5.38 19.34
CA LEU A 98 10.31 4.67 18.08
C LEU A 98 10.52 5.65 16.91
N MET A 99 9.65 6.65 16.81
CA MET A 99 9.70 7.63 15.74
C MET A 99 10.94 8.54 15.87
N ASN A 100 11.28 8.97 17.08
CA ASN A 100 12.50 9.76 17.34
C ASN A 100 13.80 8.97 17.06
N GLU A 101 13.81 7.66 17.33
CA GLU A 101 14.95 6.78 17.01
C GLU A 101 15.15 6.63 15.49
N LEU A 102 14.06 6.67 14.71
CA LEU A 102 14.13 6.69 13.25
C LEU A 102 14.55 8.06 12.71
N LYS A 103 13.99 9.13 13.27
CA LYS A 103 14.31 10.51 12.95
C LYS A 103 13.84 11.42 14.07
N GLU A 104 14.75 12.20 14.62
CA GLU A 104 14.45 13.14 15.69
C GLU A 104 13.35 14.14 15.29
N ASN A 105 12.40 14.37 16.19
CA ASN A 105 11.32 15.36 16.06
C ASN A 105 10.42 15.17 14.81
N CYS A 106 10.34 13.96 14.26
CA CYS A 106 9.54 13.69 13.07
C CYS A 106 8.06 13.37 13.35
N TYR A 107 7.69 13.17 14.61
CA TYR A 107 6.37 12.70 14.98
C TYR A 107 5.48 13.79 15.58
N LYS A 108 4.38 14.04 14.89
CA LYS A 108 3.24 14.81 15.37
C LYS A 108 1.97 14.08 14.95
N ALA A 109 1.14 13.66 15.90
CA ALA A 109 0.01 12.76 15.62
C ALA A 109 -0.92 13.25 14.48
N THR A 110 -1.08 14.56 14.28
CA THR A 110 -1.89 15.13 13.19
C THR A 110 -1.33 14.90 11.79
N ASP A 111 -0.04 14.61 11.69
CA ASP A 111 0.68 14.46 10.43
C ASP A 111 0.72 12.98 9.99
N TRP A 112 0.21 12.09 10.83
CA TRP A 112 0.15 10.66 10.62
C TRP A 112 -1.30 10.15 10.63
N ARG A 113 -1.55 9.09 9.88
CA ARG A 113 -2.80 8.33 9.89
C ARG A 113 -2.53 6.87 10.18
N LEU A 114 -3.47 6.25 10.86
CA LEU A 114 -3.46 4.83 11.16
C LEU A 114 -4.08 4.08 9.99
N PHE A 115 -3.29 3.22 9.35
CA PHE A 115 -3.77 2.24 8.39
C PHE A 115 -3.90 0.90 9.08
N ILE A 116 -5.11 0.33 9.03
CA ILE A 116 -5.36 -1.04 9.49
C ILE A 116 -5.68 -1.88 8.27
N ASP A 117 -4.77 -2.80 7.96
CA ASP A 117 -5.05 -3.90 7.05
C ASP A 117 -5.34 -5.16 7.83
N SER A 118 -6.24 -5.97 7.29
CA SER A 118 -6.55 -7.25 7.86
C SER A 118 -6.82 -8.29 6.79
N SER A 119 -6.60 -9.53 7.20
CA SER A 119 -7.08 -10.70 6.48
C SER A 119 -7.88 -11.57 7.44
N LYS A 120 -8.41 -12.69 6.92
CA LYS A 120 -9.10 -13.70 7.74
C LYS A 120 -8.28 -14.19 8.95
N ARG A 121 -6.95 -14.08 8.90
CA ARG A 121 -6.04 -14.55 9.95
C ARG A 121 -4.89 -13.56 10.20
N SER A 122 -5.05 -12.28 9.93
CA SER A 122 -3.99 -11.34 10.27
C SER A 122 -4.53 -9.94 10.46
N ILE A 123 -3.88 -9.18 11.33
CA ILE A 123 -4.12 -7.77 11.53
C ILE A 123 -2.78 -7.06 11.49
N LYS A 124 -2.72 -5.95 10.76
CA LYS A 124 -1.56 -5.09 10.63
C LYS A 124 -1.98 -3.66 10.87
N ALA A 125 -1.39 -3.02 11.88
CA ALA A 125 -1.55 -1.60 12.14
C ALA A 125 -0.28 -0.87 11.77
N VAL A 126 -0.40 0.13 10.90
CA VAL A 126 0.71 0.82 10.27
C VAL A 126 0.48 2.32 10.31
N LEU A 127 1.47 3.09 10.76
CA LEU A 127 1.45 4.53 10.65
C LEU A 127 1.92 4.97 9.28
N LEU A 128 1.09 5.78 8.62
CA LEU A 128 1.36 6.39 7.32
C LEU A 128 1.44 7.90 7.47
N HIS A 129 2.51 8.52 6.98
CA HIS A 129 2.62 9.97 6.99
C HIS A 129 1.68 10.58 5.94
N ASN A 130 0.98 11.66 6.27
CA ASN A 130 -0.05 12.26 5.41
C ASN A 130 0.48 12.74 4.05
N THR A 131 1.72 13.20 3.96
CA THR A 131 2.34 13.60 2.67
C THR A 131 3.09 12.48 1.96
N ASN A 132 3.09 11.26 2.53
CA ASN A 132 3.84 10.09 2.05
C ASN A 132 5.36 10.36 1.85
N VAL A 133 5.94 11.30 2.62
CA VAL A 133 7.38 11.57 2.61
C VAL A 133 8.16 10.52 3.39
N TYR A 134 7.56 9.97 4.46
CA TYR A 134 8.16 8.93 5.26
C TYR A 134 7.67 7.53 4.88
N ALA A 135 8.52 6.54 5.14
CA ALA A 135 8.19 5.14 5.07
C ALA A 135 7.09 4.77 6.07
N PRO A 136 6.13 3.91 5.67
CA PRO A 136 5.21 3.24 6.58
C PRO A 136 5.93 2.55 7.75
N ILE A 137 5.43 2.79 8.96
CA ILE A 137 5.97 2.21 10.19
C ILE A 137 4.95 1.24 10.78
N PRO A 138 5.25 -0.07 10.86
CA PRO A 138 4.39 -1.01 11.56
C PRO A 138 4.43 -0.73 13.06
N ILE A 139 3.25 -0.62 13.66
CA ILE A 139 3.10 -0.39 15.10
C ILE A 139 2.33 -1.50 15.78
N ALA A 140 1.64 -2.36 15.03
CA ALA A 140 1.17 -3.64 15.57
C ALA A 140 0.99 -4.68 14.46
N HIS A 141 1.13 -5.95 14.84
CA HIS A 141 1.00 -7.08 13.93
C HIS A 141 0.52 -8.33 14.67
N SER A 142 -0.41 -9.05 14.06
CA SER A 142 -0.83 -10.40 14.44
C SER A 142 -1.09 -11.25 13.20
N THR A 143 -0.79 -12.56 13.28
CA THR A 143 -1.13 -13.57 12.26
C THR A 143 -2.14 -14.61 12.71
N VAL A 144 -2.83 -14.32 13.80
CA VAL A 144 -3.82 -15.24 14.36
C VAL A 144 -5.10 -14.48 14.72
N MET A 145 -4.98 -13.20 15.09
CA MET A 145 -6.15 -12.35 15.30
C MET A 145 -6.95 -12.22 14.00
N GLN A 146 -8.25 -12.42 14.15
CA GLN A 146 -9.24 -12.33 13.09
C GLN A 146 -9.87 -10.94 13.07
N GLU A 147 -10.50 -10.60 11.95
CA GLU A 147 -11.32 -9.39 11.75
C GLU A 147 -12.60 -9.42 12.61
N LYS A 148 -12.44 -9.20 13.92
CA LYS A 148 -13.50 -9.17 14.91
C LYS A 148 -13.44 -7.87 15.70
N TYR A 149 -14.60 -7.42 16.18
CA TYR A 149 -14.73 -6.21 16.98
C TYR A 149 -13.79 -6.21 18.20
N VAL A 150 -13.85 -7.25 19.02
CA VAL A 150 -13.02 -7.42 20.23
C VAL A 150 -11.52 -7.34 19.91
N ASN A 151 -11.10 -7.90 18.78
CA ASN A 151 -9.70 -7.84 18.36
C ASN A 151 -9.26 -6.43 17.93
N MET A 152 -10.17 -5.65 17.33
CA MET A 152 -9.89 -4.25 16.98
C MET A 152 -9.86 -3.35 18.21
N GLU A 153 -10.70 -3.65 19.21
CA GLU A 153 -10.69 -2.97 20.51
C GLU A 153 -9.35 -3.18 21.22
N VAL A 154 -8.93 -4.45 21.38
CA VAL A 154 -7.62 -4.80 21.94
C VAL A 154 -6.48 -4.12 21.17
N LEU A 155 -6.53 -4.17 19.83
CA LEU A 155 -5.52 -3.51 19.00
C LEU A 155 -5.40 -2.00 19.34
N LEU A 156 -6.53 -1.28 19.35
CA LEU A 156 -6.55 0.18 19.56
C LEU A 156 -6.13 0.56 20.98
N GLU A 157 -6.52 -0.24 21.97
CA GLU A 157 -6.10 -0.07 23.36
C GLU A 157 -4.58 -0.22 23.49
N LYS A 158 -4.03 -1.33 22.97
CA LYS A 158 -2.60 -1.65 23.10
C LYS A 158 -1.68 -0.65 22.40
N ILE A 159 -2.08 -0.09 21.26
CA ILE A 159 -1.32 0.96 20.58
C ILE A 159 -1.58 2.37 21.13
N GLY A 160 -2.40 2.51 22.18
CA GLY A 160 -2.70 3.79 22.80
C GLY A 160 -3.43 4.78 21.87
N TYR A 161 -4.36 4.30 21.02
CA TYR A 161 -5.02 5.12 20.00
C TYR A 161 -5.60 6.44 20.56
N GLU A 162 -6.22 6.40 21.74
CA GLU A 162 -6.84 7.58 22.36
C GLU A 162 -5.87 8.72 22.69
N GLN A 163 -4.57 8.42 22.84
CA GLN A 163 -3.54 9.43 23.09
C GLN A 163 -3.21 10.24 21.83
N HIS A 164 -3.40 9.63 20.66
CA HIS A 164 -2.99 10.20 19.38
C HIS A 164 -4.15 10.65 18.51
N LYS A 165 -5.28 9.93 18.60
CA LYS A 165 -6.51 10.17 17.82
C LYS A 165 -6.22 10.35 16.33
N TRP A 166 -5.39 9.47 15.77
CA TRP A 166 -5.03 9.50 14.35
C TRP A 166 -6.28 9.45 13.48
N GLN A 167 -6.20 10.03 12.30
CA GLN A 167 -7.14 9.66 11.23
C GLN A 167 -6.94 8.19 10.87
N ILE A 168 -8.00 7.52 10.41
CA ILE A 168 -8.00 6.09 10.14
C ILE A 168 -8.35 5.85 8.67
N CYS A 169 -7.57 5.00 8.03
CA CYS A 169 -7.83 4.47 6.70
C CYS A 169 -7.71 2.94 6.72
N GLY A 170 -8.42 2.26 5.84
CA GLY A 170 -8.47 0.80 5.74
C GLY A 170 -9.61 0.37 4.82
N ASP A 171 -9.69 -0.93 4.53
CA ASP A 171 -10.84 -1.46 3.79
C ASP A 171 -12.15 -1.11 4.52
N LEU A 172 -13.23 -0.92 3.74
CA LEU A 172 -14.54 -0.57 4.29
C LEU A 172 -15.03 -1.58 5.33
N LYS A 173 -14.62 -2.84 5.24
CA LYS A 173 -14.94 -3.85 6.25
C LYS A 173 -14.32 -3.52 7.61
N ILE A 174 -13.05 -3.12 7.64
CA ILE A 174 -12.39 -2.66 8.86
C ILE A 174 -13.08 -1.43 9.41
N ILE A 175 -13.36 -0.44 8.56
CA ILE A 175 -14.09 0.78 8.96
C ILE A 175 -15.46 0.41 9.57
N THR A 176 -16.18 -0.54 8.98
CA THR A 176 -17.48 -1.02 9.48
C THR A 176 -17.34 -1.62 10.88
N ILE A 177 -16.32 -2.45 11.12
CA ILE A 177 -16.05 -3.04 12.43
C ILE A 177 -15.71 -1.97 13.46
N LEU A 178 -14.82 -1.02 13.12
CA LEU A 178 -14.41 0.07 14.00
C LEU A 178 -15.57 0.99 14.40
N LEU A 179 -16.55 1.18 13.50
CA LEU A 179 -17.75 1.96 13.76
C LEU A 179 -18.87 1.15 14.45
N GLY A 180 -18.60 -0.10 14.83
CA GLY A 180 -19.55 -0.96 15.54
C GLY A 180 -20.71 -1.46 14.68
N GLN A 181 -20.58 -1.38 13.35
CA GLN A 181 -21.61 -1.81 12.42
C GLN A 181 -21.49 -3.29 12.08
N GLN A 182 -22.64 -3.89 11.77
CA GLN A 182 -22.72 -5.25 11.26
C GLN A 182 -22.07 -5.34 9.87
N SER A 183 -21.14 -6.27 9.72
CA SER A 183 -20.52 -6.60 8.43
C SER A 183 -21.48 -7.40 7.53
N GLY A 184 -21.24 -7.36 6.22
CA GLY A 184 -21.99 -8.12 5.22
C GLY A 184 -23.06 -7.30 4.50
N PHE A 185 -24.02 -7.99 3.87
CA PHE A 185 -25.07 -7.36 3.06
C PHE A 185 -26.22 -6.85 3.94
N THR A 186 -26.00 -5.70 4.58
CA THR A 186 -26.99 -5.05 5.45
C THR A 186 -27.86 -4.07 4.67
N LYS A 187 -29.06 -3.77 5.19
CA LYS A 187 -30.00 -2.81 4.59
C LYS A 187 -29.45 -1.38 4.60
N PHE A 188 -28.76 -0.98 5.68
CA PHE A 188 -28.26 0.39 5.88
C PHE A 188 -26.74 0.43 6.06
N PRO A 189 -25.94 0.05 5.04
CA PRO A 189 -24.50 -0.14 5.19
C PRO A 189 -23.70 1.17 5.29
N CYS A 190 -24.28 2.30 4.90
CA CYS A 190 -23.60 3.60 4.97
C CYS A 190 -23.51 4.08 6.43
N TYR A 191 -22.33 4.55 6.86
CA TYR A 191 -22.14 5.10 8.21
C TYR A 191 -22.48 6.59 8.31
N LEU A 192 -22.72 7.25 7.16
CA LEU A 192 -23.03 8.68 7.08
C LEU A 192 -24.54 8.95 6.99
N CYS A 193 -25.28 8.10 6.28
CA CYS A 193 -26.72 8.24 6.07
C CYS A 193 -27.44 6.88 6.12
N LEU A 194 -28.77 6.92 6.13
CA LEU A 194 -29.66 5.76 6.07
C LEU A 194 -29.94 5.35 4.63
N TRP A 195 -28.89 5.22 3.81
CA TRP A 195 -29.00 4.69 2.45
C TRP A 195 -29.49 3.25 2.46
N ASP A 196 -30.65 3.00 1.83
CA ASP A 196 -31.24 1.66 1.72
C ASP A 196 -30.61 0.90 0.55
N SER A 197 -29.70 -0.02 0.85
CA SER A 197 -28.99 -0.83 -0.15
C SER A 197 -29.91 -1.75 -0.95
N ARG A 198 -31.17 -1.93 -0.52
CA ARG A 198 -32.17 -2.78 -1.17
C ARG A 198 -33.07 -1.98 -2.12
N ASP A 199 -33.10 -0.65 -2.00
CA ASP A 199 -33.96 0.23 -2.79
C ASP A 199 -33.36 0.59 -4.16
N ARG A 200 -33.28 -0.41 -5.05
CA ARG A 200 -32.66 -0.27 -6.37
C ARG A 200 -33.32 0.77 -7.27
N GLU A 201 -34.60 1.05 -7.06
CA GLU A 201 -35.36 1.99 -7.89
C GLU A 201 -34.96 3.44 -7.65
N HIS A 202 -34.51 3.77 -6.44
CA HIS A 202 -34.16 5.13 -6.03
C HIS A 202 -32.65 5.40 -5.99
N HIS A 203 -31.80 4.37 -6.12
CA HIS A 203 -30.35 4.50 -5.99
C HIS A 203 -29.70 5.61 -6.84
N TYR A 204 -30.15 5.80 -8.08
CA TYR A 204 -29.64 6.86 -8.97
C TYR A 204 -30.50 8.14 -8.97
N LYS A 205 -31.68 8.10 -8.33
CA LYS A 205 -32.64 9.22 -8.30
C LYS A 205 -32.51 10.06 -7.03
N VAL A 206 -32.27 9.40 -5.90
CA VAL A 206 -32.17 10.02 -4.58
C VAL A 206 -30.71 10.17 -4.20
N LYS A 207 -30.25 11.42 -4.21
CA LYS A 207 -28.91 11.78 -3.76
C LYS A 207 -28.85 11.92 -2.25
N ASP A 208 -29.83 12.60 -1.65
CA ASP A 208 -29.84 12.96 -0.24
C ASP A 208 -30.70 11.98 0.56
N TRP A 209 -30.03 11.07 1.27
CA TRP A 209 -30.65 10.10 2.17
C TRP A 209 -30.67 10.64 3.60
N PRO A 210 -31.61 10.21 4.47
CA PRO A 210 -31.68 10.71 5.84
C PRO A 210 -30.34 10.55 6.56
N ALA A 211 -29.80 11.66 7.08
CA ALA A 211 -28.51 11.64 7.74
C ALA A 211 -28.54 10.78 9.01
N ARG A 212 -27.46 10.03 9.26
CA ARG A 212 -27.33 9.23 10.47
C ARG A 212 -26.87 10.14 11.61
N LYS A 213 -27.78 10.48 12.54
CA LYS A 213 -27.45 11.33 13.70
C LYS A 213 -26.42 10.66 14.61
N SER A 214 -26.64 9.41 15.00
CA SER A 214 -25.73 8.63 15.85
C SER A 214 -25.56 7.18 15.38
N LEU A 215 -24.49 6.54 15.83
CA LEU A 215 -24.22 5.10 15.68
C LEU A 215 -24.55 4.42 17.02
N THR A 216 -25.83 4.36 17.37
CA THR A 216 -26.28 3.76 18.64
C THR A 216 -26.49 2.26 18.46
N PRO A 217 -25.91 1.39 19.32
CA PRO A 217 -26.15 -0.06 19.28
C PRO A 217 -27.64 -0.40 19.29
N GLY A 218 -28.04 -1.42 18.52
CA GLY A 218 -29.44 -1.82 18.32
C GLY A 218 -30.19 -0.98 17.27
N SER A 219 -29.62 0.13 16.79
CA SER A 219 -30.23 0.95 15.74
C SER A 219 -29.78 0.54 14.33
N HIS A 220 -30.74 0.12 13.51
CA HIS A 220 -30.53 -0.28 12.12
C HIS A 220 -29.52 -1.43 12.00
N ASN A 221 -28.30 -1.16 11.55
CA ASN A 221 -27.22 -2.14 11.40
C ASN A 221 -26.08 -1.94 12.42
N VAL A 222 -26.26 -1.15 13.47
CA VAL A 222 -25.24 -0.95 14.51
C VAL A 222 -25.43 -2.00 15.60
N ILE A 223 -24.38 -2.76 15.88
CA ILE A 223 -24.41 -3.87 16.83
C ILE A 223 -23.49 -3.67 18.04
N ASN A 224 -22.47 -2.83 17.91
CA ASN A 224 -21.55 -2.47 18.99
C ASN A 224 -21.34 -0.95 19.04
N GLU A 225 -20.73 -0.47 20.11
CA GLU A 225 -20.31 0.93 20.20
C GLU A 225 -19.18 1.23 19.21
N SER A 226 -19.09 2.47 18.72
CA SER A 226 -17.99 2.86 17.86
C SER A 226 -16.70 2.95 18.65
N LEU A 227 -15.68 2.19 18.25
CA LEU A 227 -14.33 2.23 18.85
C LEU A 227 -13.59 3.52 18.50
N VAL A 228 -14.02 4.21 17.44
CA VAL A 228 -13.35 5.41 16.91
C VAL A 228 -14.37 6.44 16.51
N GLN A 229 -13.96 7.71 16.53
CA GLN A 229 -14.84 8.80 16.12
C GLN A 229 -15.07 8.76 14.60
N ARG A 230 -16.33 8.84 14.18
CA ARG A 230 -16.73 8.85 12.75
C ARG A 230 -15.94 9.86 11.90
N LYS A 231 -15.69 11.06 12.43
CA LYS A 231 -14.92 12.14 11.77
C LYS A 231 -13.43 11.84 11.57
N LYS A 232 -12.90 10.77 12.17
CA LYS A 232 -11.52 10.32 11.99
C LYS A 232 -11.37 9.37 10.82
N ILE A 233 -12.46 8.86 10.25
CA ILE A 233 -12.43 7.95 9.10
C ILE A 233 -12.11 8.73 7.82
N ILE A 234 -11.14 8.23 7.06
CA ILE A 234 -10.83 8.66 5.70
C ILE A 234 -11.47 7.67 4.74
N LEU A 235 -12.24 8.18 3.78
CA LEU A 235 -12.82 7.33 2.73
C LEU A 235 -11.72 6.72 1.84
N PRO A 236 -11.74 5.39 1.59
CA PRO A 236 -10.63 4.66 0.97
C PRO A 236 -10.61 4.81 -0.57
N PRO A 237 -9.79 5.70 -1.17
CA PRO A 237 -9.91 6.02 -2.59
C PRO A 237 -9.54 4.84 -3.49
N LEU A 238 -8.57 4.03 -3.04
CA LEU A 238 -8.19 2.79 -3.71
C LEU A 238 -9.36 1.80 -3.73
N HIS A 239 -9.94 1.48 -2.57
CA HIS A 239 -11.03 0.52 -2.50
C HIS A 239 -12.26 0.98 -3.29
N ILE A 240 -12.53 2.30 -3.35
CA ILE A 240 -13.58 2.88 -4.19
C ILE A 240 -13.28 2.64 -5.67
N LYS A 241 -12.06 2.95 -6.14
CA LYS A 241 -11.61 2.68 -7.51
C LYS A 241 -11.75 1.20 -7.88
N LEU A 242 -11.39 0.28 -6.99
CA LEU A 242 -11.61 -1.16 -7.19
C LEU A 242 -13.11 -1.51 -7.28
N GLY A 243 -13.94 -0.85 -6.48
CA GLY A 243 -15.39 -1.01 -6.52
C GLY A 243 -16.04 -0.53 -7.81
N LEU A 244 -15.53 0.55 -8.40
CA LEU A 244 -15.97 1.07 -9.70
C LEU A 244 -15.66 0.08 -10.82
N MET A 245 -14.42 -0.40 -10.87
CA MET A 245 -14.02 -1.45 -11.82
C MET A 245 -14.91 -2.69 -11.69
N LYS A 246 -15.18 -3.11 -10.46
CA LYS A 246 -16.08 -4.24 -10.20
C LYS A 246 -17.47 -4.02 -10.79
N GLN A 247 -18.08 -2.85 -10.59
CA GLN A 247 -19.41 -2.56 -11.14
C GLN A 247 -19.41 -2.48 -12.67
N PHE A 248 -18.40 -1.83 -13.25
CA PHE A 248 -18.24 -1.78 -14.70
C PHE A 248 -18.21 -3.19 -15.31
N VAL A 249 -17.34 -4.07 -14.82
CA VAL A 249 -17.23 -5.43 -15.36
C VAL A 249 -18.50 -6.26 -15.13
N LYS A 250 -19.18 -6.06 -13.99
CA LYS A 250 -20.46 -6.72 -13.73
C LYS A 250 -21.55 -6.32 -14.73
N SER A 251 -21.56 -5.07 -15.18
CA SER A 251 -22.52 -4.57 -16.17
C SER A 251 -22.26 -5.03 -17.62
N LEU A 252 -21.05 -5.51 -17.94
CA LEU A 252 -20.70 -5.94 -19.31
C LEU A 252 -21.55 -7.14 -19.76
N ASP A 253 -21.88 -7.19 -21.04
CA ASP A 253 -22.42 -8.40 -21.68
C ASP A 253 -21.36 -9.51 -21.65
N LYS A 254 -21.67 -10.62 -20.98
CA LYS A 254 -20.74 -11.74 -20.79
C LYS A 254 -20.44 -12.50 -22.09
N THR A 255 -21.26 -12.31 -23.13
CA THR A 255 -21.04 -12.84 -24.47
C THR A 255 -20.37 -11.84 -25.41
N GLY A 256 -20.31 -10.56 -24.99
CA GLY A 256 -19.82 -9.43 -25.76
C GLY A 256 -18.31 -9.42 -25.96
N LYS A 257 -17.86 -8.65 -26.96
CA LYS A 257 -16.44 -8.52 -27.34
C LYS A 257 -15.59 -7.98 -26.19
N CYS A 258 -16.08 -6.96 -25.48
CA CYS A 258 -15.39 -6.35 -24.35
C CYS A 258 -15.10 -7.36 -23.21
N PHE A 259 -16.10 -8.14 -22.80
CA PHE A 259 -15.90 -9.14 -21.74
C PHE A 259 -14.95 -10.27 -22.18
N LYS A 260 -15.10 -10.77 -23.41
CA LYS A 260 -14.19 -11.80 -23.97
C LYS A 260 -12.73 -11.31 -24.03
N TYR A 261 -12.52 -10.03 -24.32
CA TYR A 261 -11.19 -9.45 -24.38
C TYR A 261 -10.49 -9.43 -23.00
N LEU A 262 -11.24 -9.30 -21.89
CA LEU A 262 -10.67 -9.41 -20.54
C LEU A 262 -10.01 -10.78 -20.30
N HIS A 263 -10.59 -11.86 -20.84
CA HIS A 263 -9.99 -13.20 -20.75
C HIS A 263 -8.69 -13.31 -21.56
N GLN A 264 -8.60 -12.61 -22.69
CA GLN A 264 -7.41 -12.61 -23.54
C GLN A 264 -6.24 -11.87 -22.87
N ILE A 265 -6.52 -10.73 -22.22
CA ILE A 265 -5.49 -9.95 -21.51
C ILE A 265 -5.00 -10.64 -20.24
N PHE A 266 -5.90 -11.37 -19.56
CA PHE A 266 -5.63 -12.03 -18.30
C PHE A 266 -5.88 -13.54 -18.40
N PRO A 267 -5.10 -14.28 -19.22
CA PRO A 267 -5.34 -15.70 -19.47
C PRO A 267 -5.14 -16.57 -18.21
N LYS A 268 -4.41 -16.05 -17.22
CA LYS A 268 -4.19 -16.72 -15.92
C LYS A 268 -5.34 -16.52 -14.92
N TYR A 269 -6.35 -15.69 -15.25
CA TYR A 269 -7.47 -15.41 -14.37
C TYR A 269 -8.59 -16.41 -14.59
N SER A 270 -9.18 -16.89 -13.49
CA SER A 270 -10.39 -17.69 -13.59
C SER A 270 -11.57 -16.86 -14.10
N ASP A 271 -12.47 -17.51 -14.81
CA ASP A 271 -13.71 -16.90 -15.29
C ASP A 271 -14.52 -16.26 -14.14
N ALA A 272 -14.62 -16.95 -13.00
CA ALA A 272 -15.26 -16.42 -11.81
C ALA A 272 -14.64 -15.10 -11.33
N LYS A 273 -13.31 -14.97 -11.37
CA LYS A 273 -12.60 -13.76 -10.93
C LYS A 273 -12.87 -12.58 -11.86
N ILE A 274 -12.90 -12.83 -13.16
CA ILE A 274 -13.24 -11.82 -14.19
C ILE A 274 -14.71 -11.43 -14.06
N LYS A 275 -15.65 -12.40 -14.00
CA LYS A 275 -17.09 -12.13 -13.84
C LYS A 275 -17.40 -11.31 -12.59
N GLU A 276 -16.70 -11.58 -11.48
CA GLU A 276 -16.85 -10.81 -10.25
C GLU A 276 -16.14 -9.46 -10.24
N GLY A 277 -15.43 -9.12 -11.32
CA GLY A 277 -14.74 -7.84 -11.46
C GLY A 277 -13.59 -7.67 -10.46
N VAL A 278 -12.92 -8.76 -10.09
CA VAL A 278 -11.85 -8.74 -9.07
C VAL A 278 -10.51 -8.43 -9.75
N PHE A 279 -10.16 -7.15 -9.76
CA PHE A 279 -8.92 -6.62 -10.31
C PHE A 279 -8.12 -5.86 -9.25
N ASP A 280 -6.80 -5.82 -9.40
CA ASP A 280 -5.93 -4.96 -8.59
C ASP A 280 -5.59 -3.63 -9.31
N GLY A 281 -4.95 -2.72 -8.57
CA GLY A 281 -4.55 -1.42 -9.10
C GLY A 281 -3.66 -1.50 -10.37
N PRO A 282 -2.60 -2.33 -10.40
CA PRO A 282 -1.80 -2.57 -11.60
C PRO A 282 -2.60 -3.05 -12.83
N GLN A 283 -3.54 -3.97 -12.66
CA GLN A 283 -4.35 -4.50 -13.76
C GLN A 283 -5.31 -3.45 -14.34
N ILE A 284 -5.96 -2.67 -13.47
CA ILE A 284 -6.81 -1.55 -13.90
C ILE A 284 -5.97 -0.54 -14.70
N ARG A 285 -4.77 -0.22 -14.22
CA ARG A 285 -3.83 0.65 -14.94
C ARG A 285 -3.37 0.08 -16.29
N LYS A 286 -3.23 -1.24 -16.40
CA LYS A 286 -2.94 -1.90 -17.68
C LYS A 286 -4.08 -1.66 -18.67
N LEU A 287 -5.33 -1.88 -18.24
CA LEU A 287 -6.51 -1.67 -19.08
C LEU A 287 -6.72 -0.21 -19.47
N PHE A 288 -6.47 0.75 -18.58
CA PHE A 288 -6.57 2.19 -18.91
C PHE A 288 -5.62 2.63 -20.03
N ARG A 289 -4.51 1.91 -20.21
CA ARG A 289 -3.49 2.21 -21.23
C ARG A 289 -3.66 1.37 -22.50
N ASP A 290 -4.68 0.52 -22.54
CA ASP A 290 -4.87 -0.42 -23.62
C ASP A 290 -5.88 0.14 -24.65
N PRO A 291 -5.41 0.68 -25.79
CA PRO A 291 -6.32 1.20 -26.81
C PRO A 291 -7.15 0.10 -27.46
N ASP A 292 -6.66 -1.14 -27.51
CA ASP A 292 -7.37 -2.26 -28.12
C ASP A 292 -8.52 -2.72 -27.23
N PHE A 293 -8.39 -2.60 -25.91
CA PHE A 293 -9.52 -2.79 -25.00
C PHE A 293 -10.68 -1.84 -25.34
N ILE A 294 -10.41 -0.56 -25.59
CA ILE A 294 -11.43 0.43 -25.93
C ILE A 294 -12.11 0.10 -27.27
N LYS A 295 -11.37 -0.43 -28.25
CA LYS A 295 -11.92 -0.84 -29.56
C LYS A 295 -12.92 -2.00 -29.45
N THR A 296 -12.89 -2.76 -28.37
CA THR A 296 -13.82 -3.88 -28.15
C THR A 296 -15.18 -3.47 -27.59
N MET A 297 -15.31 -2.21 -27.16
CA MET A 297 -16.49 -1.69 -26.45
C MET A 297 -17.55 -1.14 -27.41
N ASN A 298 -18.82 -1.33 -27.07
CA ASN A 298 -19.91 -0.57 -27.67
C ASN A 298 -19.95 0.88 -27.14
N ASN A 299 -20.83 1.73 -27.70
CA ASN A 299 -20.91 3.15 -27.32
C ASN A 299 -21.22 3.38 -25.83
N ARG A 300 -22.07 2.57 -25.21
CA ARG A 300 -22.43 2.71 -23.78
C ARG A 300 -21.27 2.26 -22.88
N GLU A 301 -20.67 1.12 -23.18
CA GLU A 301 -19.51 0.58 -22.47
C GLU A 301 -18.33 1.57 -22.52
N LYS A 302 -18.06 2.12 -23.72
CA LYS A 302 -17.00 3.10 -23.94
C LYS A 302 -17.22 4.37 -23.14
N ALA A 303 -18.44 4.92 -23.14
CA ALA A 303 -18.76 6.12 -22.37
C ALA A 303 -18.57 5.90 -20.85
N ALA A 304 -19.05 4.76 -20.32
CA ALA A 304 -18.85 4.38 -18.93
C ALA A 304 -17.36 4.21 -18.60
N TRP A 305 -16.61 3.48 -19.43
CA TRP A 305 -15.18 3.24 -19.26
C TRP A 305 -14.36 4.54 -19.26
N GLN A 306 -14.57 5.41 -20.25
CA GLN A 306 -13.85 6.68 -20.36
C GLN A 306 -14.16 7.61 -19.18
N SER A 307 -15.41 7.67 -18.74
CA SER A 307 -15.76 8.46 -17.55
C SER A 307 -15.16 7.89 -16.26
N PHE A 308 -15.08 6.56 -16.13
CA PHE A 308 -14.39 5.91 -15.02
C PHE A 308 -12.89 6.23 -15.03
N GLN A 309 -12.24 6.10 -16.17
CA GLN A 309 -10.83 6.45 -16.33
C GLN A 309 -10.58 7.92 -15.93
N ALA A 310 -11.43 8.84 -16.40
CA ALA A 310 -11.33 10.25 -16.05
C ALA A 310 -11.44 10.50 -14.54
N VAL A 311 -12.40 9.87 -13.85
CA VAL A 311 -12.53 9.96 -12.38
C VAL A 311 -11.34 9.31 -11.66
N ALA A 312 -10.85 8.16 -12.16
CA ALA A 312 -9.73 7.46 -11.55
C ALA A 312 -8.41 8.27 -11.64
N GLU A 313 -8.21 9.01 -12.72
CA GLU A 313 -6.99 9.79 -12.97
C GLU A 313 -7.06 11.20 -12.35
N ASN A 314 -8.23 11.84 -12.40
CA ASN A 314 -8.42 13.25 -12.05
C ASN A 314 -9.16 13.48 -10.73
N PHE A 315 -9.55 12.43 -10.02
CA PHE A 315 -10.14 12.54 -8.69
C PHE A 315 -9.54 11.52 -7.72
N LEU A 316 -9.70 10.22 -8.00
CA LEU A 316 -9.19 9.13 -7.15
C LEU A 316 -7.68 8.86 -7.34
N GLY A 317 -7.01 9.74 -8.07
CA GLY A 317 -5.60 9.69 -8.41
C GLY A 317 -4.74 10.58 -7.52
N ASN A 318 -3.62 11.06 -8.06
CA ASN A 318 -2.74 11.99 -7.34
C ASN A 318 -3.17 13.45 -7.46
N LYS A 319 -4.06 13.75 -8.41
CA LYS A 319 -4.55 15.09 -8.69
C LYS A 319 -6.05 15.08 -8.42
N LYS A 320 -6.53 16.07 -7.67
CA LYS A 320 -7.96 16.39 -7.57
C LYS A 320 -8.19 17.54 -8.54
N SER A 321 -8.83 17.26 -9.67
CA SER A 321 -9.19 18.28 -10.66
C SER A 321 -10.19 19.27 -10.03
N PRO A 322 -10.11 20.57 -10.35
CA PRO A 322 -11.16 21.52 -9.99
C PRO A 322 -12.55 21.08 -10.48
N GLN A 323 -12.62 20.39 -11.64
CA GLN A 323 -13.87 19.90 -12.21
C GLN A 323 -14.25 18.47 -11.77
N TYR A 324 -13.74 18.01 -10.61
CA TYR A 324 -13.99 16.63 -10.17
C TYR A 324 -15.48 16.35 -9.94
N LYS A 325 -16.27 17.35 -9.53
CA LYS A 325 -17.72 17.18 -9.30
C LYS A 325 -18.44 16.86 -10.60
N GLU A 326 -18.13 17.56 -11.68
CA GLU A 326 -18.69 17.30 -13.02
C GLU A 326 -18.24 15.95 -13.56
N LEU A 327 -16.96 15.58 -13.36
CA LEU A 327 -16.44 14.28 -13.78
C LEU A 327 -17.16 13.13 -13.07
N VAL A 328 -17.36 13.24 -11.75
CA VAL A 328 -18.09 12.24 -10.98
C VAL A 328 -19.55 12.19 -11.41
N ALA A 329 -20.24 13.33 -11.53
CA ALA A 329 -21.64 13.36 -11.97
C ALA A 329 -21.83 12.70 -13.36
N LYS A 330 -20.94 13.01 -14.32
CA LYS A 330 -20.94 12.38 -15.64
C LYS A 330 -20.71 10.87 -15.57
N MET A 331 -19.79 10.43 -14.71
CA MET A 331 -19.53 9.00 -14.50
C MET A 331 -20.75 8.28 -13.91
N ILE A 332 -21.41 8.85 -12.90
CA ILE A 332 -22.64 8.29 -12.31
C ILE A 332 -23.72 8.10 -13.38
N GLN A 333 -23.96 9.11 -14.22
CA GLN A 333 -24.94 9.02 -15.31
C GLN A 333 -24.58 7.96 -16.35
N ASN A 334 -23.31 7.85 -16.73
CA ASN A 334 -22.88 6.82 -17.68
C ASN A 334 -22.96 5.41 -17.08
N TYR A 335 -22.67 5.26 -15.79
CA TYR A 335 -22.82 4.00 -15.06
C TYR A 335 -24.28 3.57 -14.98
N GLU A 336 -25.20 4.50 -14.70
CA GLU A 336 -26.64 4.25 -14.74
C GLU A 336 -27.08 3.76 -16.13
N LYS A 337 -26.72 4.48 -17.20
CA LYS A 337 -27.05 4.12 -18.59
C LYS A 337 -26.47 2.77 -19.03
N GLN A 338 -25.31 2.41 -18.49
CA GLN A 338 -24.66 1.13 -18.73
C GLN A 338 -25.32 -0.02 -17.92
N GLY A 339 -26.18 0.29 -16.94
CA GLY A 339 -26.82 -0.70 -16.09
C GLY A 339 -25.94 -1.18 -14.92
N CYS A 340 -24.96 -0.38 -14.50
CA CYS A 340 -24.19 -0.65 -13.29
C CYS A 340 -25.11 -0.58 -12.06
N LEU A 341 -25.00 -1.55 -11.15
CA LEU A 341 -25.73 -1.48 -9.88
C LEU A 341 -24.99 -0.55 -8.91
N MET A 342 -25.74 0.26 -8.17
CA MET A 342 -25.19 1.11 -7.13
C MET A 342 -24.72 0.25 -5.95
N ASN A 343 -23.42 0.20 -5.72
CA ASN A 343 -22.86 -0.33 -4.47
C ASN A 343 -22.49 0.80 -3.51
N LEU A 344 -22.14 0.44 -2.29
CA LEU A 344 -21.75 1.40 -1.25
C LEU A 344 -20.63 2.37 -1.72
N LYS A 345 -19.69 1.89 -2.53
CA LYS A 345 -18.56 2.69 -3.05
C LYS A 345 -19.02 3.73 -4.09
N LEU A 346 -19.94 3.36 -4.97
CA LEU A 346 -20.57 4.29 -5.91
C LEU A 346 -21.47 5.29 -5.18
N HIS A 347 -22.19 4.82 -4.15
CA HIS A 347 -23.02 5.67 -3.29
C HIS A 347 -22.20 6.76 -2.59
N PHE A 348 -21.01 6.45 -2.05
CA PHE A 348 -20.14 7.49 -1.48
C PHE A 348 -19.78 8.58 -2.48
N LEU A 349 -19.54 8.23 -3.76
CA LEU A 349 -19.27 9.22 -4.80
C LEU A 349 -20.51 10.04 -5.17
N PHE A 350 -21.69 9.42 -5.14
CA PHE A 350 -22.94 10.09 -5.51
C PHE A 350 -23.46 11.02 -4.41
N SER A 351 -23.48 10.55 -3.16
CA SER A 351 -24.15 11.22 -2.02
C SER A 351 -23.18 11.89 -1.04
N HIS A 352 -21.92 11.48 -1.00
CA HIS A 352 -20.95 11.92 0.03
C HIS A 352 -19.65 12.42 -0.58
N LEU A 353 -19.73 13.05 -1.76
CA LEU A 353 -18.56 13.52 -2.50
C LEU A 353 -17.73 14.56 -1.74
N ASP A 354 -18.39 15.38 -0.92
CA ASP A 354 -17.74 16.44 -0.12
C ASP A 354 -17.00 15.91 1.12
N GLU A 355 -17.21 14.64 1.51
CA GLU A 355 -16.50 13.98 2.62
C GLU A 355 -15.09 13.50 2.22
N PHE A 356 -14.76 13.55 0.92
CA PHE A 356 -13.43 13.18 0.44
C PHE A 356 -12.43 14.29 0.71
N PRO A 357 -11.24 13.99 1.28
CA PRO A 357 -10.22 15.00 1.53
C PRO A 357 -9.78 15.69 0.24
N GLU A 358 -9.21 16.89 0.36
CA GLU A 358 -8.74 17.67 -0.80
C GLU A 358 -7.62 16.97 -1.57
N ASN A 359 -6.75 16.21 -0.89
CA ASN A 359 -5.60 15.56 -1.52
C ASN A 359 -5.68 14.02 -1.45
N LEU A 360 -6.57 13.42 -2.23
CA LEU A 360 -6.81 11.96 -2.22
C LEU A 360 -5.58 11.11 -2.51
N GLY A 361 -4.65 11.61 -3.34
CA GLY A 361 -3.40 10.91 -3.61
C GLY A 361 -2.51 10.76 -2.39
N HIS A 362 -2.51 11.76 -1.52
CA HIS A 362 -1.75 11.78 -0.27
C HIS A 362 -2.37 10.85 0.78
N PHE A 363 -3.70 10.86 0.89
CA PHE A 363 -4.44 10.03 1.84
C PHE A 363 -4.79 8.62 1.32
N SER A 364 -4.34 8.27 0.11
CA SER A 364 -4.61 6.97 -0.47
C SER A 364 -3.94 5.84 0.32
N GLU A 365 -4.67 4.74 0.47
CA GLU A 365 -4.21 3.48 1.08
C GLU A 365 -3.25 2.71 0.18
N GLU A 366 -2.98 3.17 -1.05
CA GLU A 366 -1.96 2.57 -1.91
C GLU A 366 -0.58 2.47 -1.24
N GLN A 367 -0.27 3.36 -0.28
CA GLN A 367 0.97 3.26 0.50
C GLN A 367 0.92 2.09 1.50
N GLY A 368 -0.22 1.86 2.14
CA GLY A 368 -0.47 0.69 2.98
C GLY A 368 -0.39 -0.61 2.18
N GLU A 369 -1.02 -0.67 1.01
CA GLU A 369 -0.93 -1.82 0.10
C GLU A 369 0.50 -2.14 -0.35
N ARG A 370 1.32 -1.10 -0.57
CA ARG A 370 2.75 -1.29 -0.86
C ARG A 370 3.52 -1.83 0.32
N PHE A 371 3.16 -1.41 1.54
CA PHE A 371 3.77 -1.95 2.75
C PHE A 371 3.58 -3.47 2.86
N HIS A 372 2.47 -4.05 2.35
CA HIS A 372 2.33 -5.50 2.27
C HIS A 372 3.43 -6.18 1.45
N GLN A 373 3.91 -5.54 0.39
CA GLN A 373 5.02 -6.08 -0.41
C GLN A 373 6.34 -5.99 0.35
N ASP A 374 6.59 -4.85 1.01
CA ASP A 374 7.83 -4.61 1.75
C ASP A 374 7.92 -5.56 2.96
N ILE A 375 6.83 -5.70 3.71
CA ILE A 375 6.80 -6.59 4.87
C ILE A 375 6.88 -8.05 4.42
N LYS A 376 6.25 -8.48 3.31
CA LYS A 376 6.27 -9.87 2.78
C LYS A 376 7.68 -10.46 2.71
N VAL A 377 8.65 -9.64 2.33
CA VAL A 377 10.06 -10.05 2.26
C VAL A 377 10.60 -10.38 3.66
N VAL A 378 10.29 -9.56 4.66
CA VAL A 378 10.64 -9.80 6.07
C VAL A 378 9.87 -10.99 6.62
N GLU A 379 8.58 -11.11 6.31
CA GLU A 379 7.73 -12.24 6.69
C GLU A 379 8.34 -13.57 6.27
N THR A 380 8.88 -13.61 5.05
CA THR A 380 9.53 -14.80 4.49
C THR A 380 10.85 -15.12 5.22
N ARG A 381 11.65 -14.09 5.56
CA ARG A 381 12.94 -14.28 6.27
C ARG A 381 12.77 -14.85 7.67
N TYR A 382 11.73 -14.42 8.37
CA TYR A 382 11.42 -14.92 9.71
C TYR A 382 10.59 -16.22 9.66
N GLN A 383 10.41 -16.83 8.48
CA GLN A 383 9.66 -18.08 8.29
C GLN A 383 8.22 -17.98 8.83
N GLY A 384 7.62 -16.79 8.76
CA GLY A 384 6.32 -16.53 9.36
C GLY A 384 6.31 -16.61 10.89
N ARG A 385 7.45 -16.47 11.56
CA ARG A 385 7.50 -16.15 13.01
C ARG A 385 7.30 -14.65 13.18
N TRP A 386 6.33 -14.31 14.03
CA TRP A 386 5.89 -12.94 14.30
C TRP A 386 6.24 -12.60 15.74
N ASP A 387 7.38 -11.96 15.92
CA ASP A 387 7.90 -11.59 17.22
C ASP A 387 8.41 -10.14 17.23
N VAL A 388 8.79 -9.71 18.43
CA VAL A 388 9.42 -8.40 18.68
C VAL A 388 10.63 -8.18 17.78
N ASN A 389 11.42 -9.23 17.50
CA ASN A 389 12.63 -9.12 16.70
C ASN A 389 12.33 -8.74 15.26
N MET A 390 11.26 -9.30 14.69
CA MET A 390 10.91 -9.05 13.31
C MET A 390 10.45 -7.59 13.07
N LEU A 391 9.59 -7.04 13.93
CA LEU A 391 9.18 -5.62 13.82
C LEU A 391 10.38 -4.69 14.07
N ALA A 392 11.20 -5.00 15.07
CA ALA A 392 12.43 -4.25 15.34
C ALA A 392 13.41 -4.29 14.16
N ASP A 393 13.57 -5.44 13.50
CA ASP A 393 14.45 -5.59 12.33
C ASP A 393 13.91 -4.83 11.13
N PHE A 394 12.58 -4.76 10.97
CA PHE A 394 11.96 -3.90 9.97
C PHE A 394 12.32 -2.43 10.19
N CYS A 395 12.21 -1.93 11.43
CA CYS A 395 12.61 -0.57 11.78
C CYS A 395 14.12 -0.33 11.54
N TRP A 396 14.97 -1.29 11.90
CA TRP A 396 16.42 -1.22 11.63
C TRP A 396 16.75 -1.05 10.15
N MET A 397 15.99 -1.72 9.27
CA MET A 397 16.19 -1.59 7.81
C MET A 397 15.83 -0.20 7.28
N LEU A 398 14.96 0.55 7.97
CA LEU A 398 14.54 1.89 7.56
C LEU A 398 15.54 2.98 7.96
N LYS A 399 16.23 2.81 9.11
CA LYS A 399 17.22 3.77 9.61
C LYS A 399 18.36 3.97 8.59
N ARG A 400 18.92 5.17 8.54
CA ARG A 400 20.17 5.48 7.80
C ARG A 400 21.10 6.18 8.75
N GLU A 401 22.34 5.70 8.84
CA GLU A 401 23.31 6.20 9.82
C GLU A 401 24.24 7.27 9.26
N THR A 402 24.25 7.48 7.94
CA THR A 402 25.03 8.55 7.30
C THR A 402 24.20 9.21 6.20
N GLN A 403 24.42 10.51 5.98
CA GLN A 403 23.88 11.26 4.84
C GLN A 403 24.81 11.18 3.61
N ASP A 404 25.76 10.25 3.59
CA ASP A 404 26.79 10.22 2.55
C ASP A 404 26.16 10.06 1.16
N GLN A 405 26.11 11.19 0.46
CA GLN A 405 25.70 11.26 -0.94
C GLN A 405 26.67 10.49 -1.85
N GLU A 406 27.84 10.08 -1.32
CA GLU A 406 28.90 9.36 -2.02
C GLU A 406 28.54 7.91 -2.38
N MET A 407 27.56 7.29 -1.70
CA MET A 407 27.09 5.92 -2.04
C MET A 407 25.77 5.90 -2.82
N LYS A 408 25.52 6.89 -3.68
CA LYS A 408 24.49 6.77 -4.73
C LYS A 408 25.01 5.86 -5.84
N GLY A 409 24.87 4.55 -5.65
CA GLY A 409 25.17 3.57 -6.70
C GLY A 409 24.36 3.83 -7.97
N LYS A 410 24.85 3.38 -9.12
CA LYS A 410 24.13 3.46 -10.42
C LYS A 410 22.75 2.78 -10.39
N ARG A 411 22.50 1.91 -9.40
CA ARG A 411 21.22 1.21 -9.17
C ARG A 411 20.58 1.65 -7.85
N ASN A 412 19.26 1.78 -7.87
CA ASN A 412 18.47 2.10 -6.68
C ASN A 412 18.57 0.98 -5.64
N PRO A 413 18.56 1.32 -4.33
CA PRO A 413 18.46 0.35 -3.25
C PRO A 413 17.27 -0.62 -3.41
N LEU A 414 17.45 -1.87 -2.99
CA LEU A 414 16.37 -2.87 -2.94
C LEU A 414 15.34 -2.53 -1.85
N ASN A 415 15.80 -1.94 -0.74
CA ASN A 415 14.95 -1.50 0.37
C ASN A 415 15.06 0.02 0.56
N ARG A 416 13.91 0.68 0.76
CA ARG A 416 13.84 2.14 1.00
C ARG A 416 14.40 2.52 2.36
N SER A 417 14.92 3.74 2.48
CA SER A 417 15.10 4.38 3.78
C SER A 417 13.79 4.90 4.35
N PHE A 418 13.82 5.36 5.61
CA PHE A 418 12.70 6.04 6.24
C PHE A 418 12.27 7.31 5.48
N GLU A 419 13.20 8.02 4.83
CA GLU A 419 12.96 9.33 4.22
C GLU A 419 12.81 9.28 2.69
N GLU A 420 13.06 8.13 2.06
CA GLU A 420 12.99 7.98 0.62
C GLU A 420 11.55 7.81 0.11
N LYS A 421 11.07 8.80 -0.65
CA LYS A 421 9.79 8.74 -1.34
C LYS A 421 9.85 7.79 -2.54
N ARG A 422 8.92 6.84 -2.63
CA ARG A 422 8.70 6.03 -3.85
C ARG A 422 8.10 6.92 -4.94
N THR A 423 8.91 7.46 -5.85
CA THR A 423 8.44 8.16 -7.04
C THR A 423 7.75 7.16 -7.99
N ARG A 424 6.55 7.49 -8.46
CA ARG A 424 5.91 6.72 -9.54
C ARG A 424 6.72 6.99 -10.82
N TYR A 425 7.24 5.96 -11.47
CA TYR A 425 7.90 6.08 -12.79
C TYR A 425 7.00 6.63 -13.92
N SER A 426 5.76 7.06 -13.66
CA SER A 426 4.89 7.61 -14.71
C SER A 426 5.05 9.10 -14.97
N SER A 427 5.97 9.80 -14.31
CA SER A 427 6.24 11.23 -14.55
C SER A 427 7.49 11.49 -15.40
N LYS A 428 8.09 10.47 -16.02
CA LYS A 428 9.29 10.60 -16.89
C LYS A 428 8.99 10.59 -18.40
N LYS A 429 7.72 10.75 -18.79
CA LYS A 429 7.34 10.98 -20.20
C LYS A 429 6.59 12.30 -20.37
N GLU A 430 7.17 13.37 -19.85
CA GLU A 430 6.99 14.72 -20.40
C GLU A 430 8.40 15.31 -20.42
N ASN A 431 9.06 15.20 -21.58
CA ASN A 431 10.17 16.03 -22.09
C ASN A 431 10.74 15.36 -23.34
N ASN A 432 10.05 15.54 -24.47
CA ASN A 432 10.52 16.26 -25.66
C ASN A 432 9.43 16.17 -26.74
#